data_AF-A0A7D5RJM9-F1
#
_entry.id   AF-A0A7D5RJM9-F1
#
_cell.length_a   1.000
_cell.length_b   1.000
_cell.length_c   1.000
_cell.angle_alpha   90.00
_cell.angle_beta   90.00
_cell.angle_gamma   90.00
#
_symmetry.space_group_name_H-M   'P 1'
#
loop_
_entity.id
_entity.type
_entity.pdbx_description
1 polymer ?
#
loop_
_entity_poly.entity_id
_entity_poly.type
_entity_poly.pdbx_seq_one_letter_code
_entity_poly.pdbx_strand_id
1 'polypeptide(L)'
;MLASGPGARIKAYSITGLPVWIEGKLMDIPVNNRQDVSTTALEFIHVNQATFSIKNANEEFRITNTSSDDIGNVHVRMQQEYKGIEVWNAEVMVHTREGDPYLFNGRYIPTPVYLNTNPTISLDKAIEIAKIIVLSRNLPGTNSNYWQGHLLVAVWLYLPK
;
A
#
# COMPACT_ATOMS: atom_id res chain seq x y z
N MET A 1 -12.94 7.15 -15.83
CA MET A 1 -13.52 5.79 -15.91
C MET A 1 -12.37 4.82 -15.73
N LEU A 2 -12.58 3.72 -15.01
CA LEU A 2 -11.55 2.67 -14.95
C LEU A 2 -11.28 2.16 -16.36
N ALA A 3 -10.01 2.00 -16.70
CA ALA A 3 -9.54 1.26 -17.87
C ALA A 3 -9.67 -0.26 -17.67
N SER A 4 -10.67 -0.70 -16.91
CA SER A 4 -11.07 -2.10 -16.79
C SER A 4 -12.11 -2.42 -17.87
N GLY A 5 -12.10 -3.65 -18.38
CA GLY A 5 -13.05 -4.10 -19.39
C GLY A 5 -14.52 -3.96 -18.92
N PRO A 6 -15.48 -3.95 -19.87
CA PRO A 6 -16.90 -3.91 -19.55
C PRO A 6 -17.28 -5.00 -18.53
N GLY A 7 -18.01 -4.62 -17.48
CA GLY A 7 -18.52 -5.57 -16.47
C GLY A 7 -17.63 -5.82 -15.25
N ALA A 8 -16.53 -5.07 -15.08
CA ALA A 8 -15.72 -5.16 -13.85
C ALA A 8 -16.55 -4.83 -12.59
N ARG A 9 -16.44 -5.67 -11.56
CA ARG A 9 -17.07 -5.49 -10.24
C ARG A 9 -16.15 -4.69 -9.35
N ILE A 10 -16.64 -3.56 -8.83
CA ILE A 10 -15.86 -2.67 -7.97
C ILE A 10 -16.52 -2.59 -6.61
N LYS A 11 -15.75 -2.84 -5.56
CA LYS A 11 -16.13 -2.51 -4.18
C LYS A 11 -15.24 -1.36 -3.72
N ALA A 12 -15.87 -0.27 -3.32
CA ALA A 12 -15.20 0.87 -2.71
C ALA A 12 -15.20 0.76 -1.18
N TYR A 13 -14.21 1.37 -0.54
CA TYR A 13 -14.26 1.59 0.91
C TYR A 13 -15.32 2.64 1.23
N SER A 14 -16.22 2.34 2.16
CA SER A 14 -17.36 3.22 2.47
C SER A 14 -16.97 4.61 2.98
N ILE A 15 -15.77 4.76 3.56
CA ILE A 15 -15.32 6.04 4.12
C ILE A 15 -14.68 6.93 3.06
N THR A 16 -13.80 6.37 2.21
CA THR A 16 -13.01 7.17 1.26
C THR A 16 -13.57 7.15 -0.16
N GLY A 17 -14.46 6.21 -0.49
CA GLY A 17 -14.92 5.97 -1.86
C GLY A 17 -13.88 5.32 -2.77
N LEU A 18 -12.68 5.04 -2.26
CA LEU A 18 -11.59 4.44 -3.05
C LEU A 18 -11.86 2.95 -3.29
N PRO A 19 -11.55 2.43 -4.50
CA PRO A 19 -11.59 0.99 -4.76
C PRO A 19 -10.72 0.21 -3.76
N VAL A 20 -11.29 -0.84 -3.15
CA VAL A 20 -10.55 -1.82 -2.33
C VAL A 20 -10.63 -3.23 -2.88
N TRP A 21 -11.48 -3.43 -3.88
CA TRP A 21 -11.64 -4.64 -4.65
C TRP A 21 -12.09 -4.28 -6.06
N ILE A 22 -11.38 -4.77 -7.08
CA ILE A 22 -11.80 -4.68 -8.48
C ILE A 22 -11.58 -6.04 -9.10
N GLU A 23 -12.63 -6.62 -9.69
CA GLU A 23 -12.57 -7.97 -10.25
C GLU A 23 -13.21 -8.01 -11.63
N GLY A 24 -12.57 -8.70 -12.56
CA GLY A 24 -12.99 -8.83 -13.95
C GLY A 24 -11.79 -8.82 -14.86
N LYS A 25 -11.95 -8.39 -16.12
CA LYS A 25 -10.80 -8.12 -16.98
C LYS A 25 -10.26 -6.72 -16.66
N LEU A 26 -9.10 -6.62 -16.02
CA LEU A 26 -8.62 -5.34 -15.50
C LEU A 26 -7.80 -4.52 -16.52
N MET A 27 -7.30 -5.17 -17.56
CA MET A 27 -6.53 -4.55 -18.64
C MET A 27 -6.99 -5.09 -20.00
N ASP A 28 -7.23 -4.19 -20.96
CA ASP A 28 -7.52 -4.52 -22.37
C ASP A 28 -6.33 -4.23 -23.30
N ILE A 29 -5.18 -3.85 -22.74
CA ILE A 29 -3.98 -3.50 -23.51
C ILE A 29 -3.22 -4.80 -23.88
N PRO A 30 -2.86 -5.01 -25.15
CA PRO A 30 -1.88 -6.02 -25.53
C PRO A 30 -0.52 -5.60 -24.96
N VAL A 31 -0.14 -6.12 -23.80
CA VAL A 31 1.20 -5.89 -23.24
C VAL A 31 2.18 -6.73 -24.05
N ASN A 32 2.95 -6.09 -24.93
CA ASN A 32 4.12 -6.71 -25.55
C ASN A 32 5.08 -7.09 -24.42
N ASN A 33 5.34 -8.39 -24.21
CA ASN A 33 6.00 -9.00 -23.04
C ASN A 33 5.15 -9.19 -21.76
N ARG A 34 4.07 -9.97 -21.84
CA ARG A 34 3.39 -10.58 -20.66
C ARG A 34 4.30 -11.46 -19.77
N GLN A 35 5.59 -11.58 -20.07
CA GLN A 35 6.55 -12.30 -19.24
C GLN A 35 6.85 -11.55 -17.94
N ASP A 36 6.72 -10.22 -17.90
CA ASP A 36 6.89 -9.45 -16.66
C ASP A 36 5.52 -9.09 -16.05
N VAL A 37 5.03 -10.01 -15.23
CA VAL A 37 3.77 -9.89 -14.50
C VAL A 37 3.81 -8.73 -13.51
N SER A 38 4.96 -8.46 -12.90
CA SER A 38 5.13 -7.40 -11.91
C SER A 38 5.00 -6.03 -12.57
N THR A 39 5.64 -5.82 -13.73
CA THR A 39 5.46 -4.60 -14.53
C THR A 39 3.99 -4.45 -14.98
N THR A 40 3.35 -5.54 -15.42
CA THR A 40 1.93 -5.51 -15.84
C THR A 40 0.99 -5.11 -14.69
N ALA A 41 1.26 -5.60 -13.48
CA ALA A 41 0.48 -5.27 -12.29
C ALA A 41 0.62 -3.80 -11.87
N LEU A 42 1.83 -3.24 -11.93
CA LEU A 42 2.06 -1.82 -11.65
C LEU A 42 1.42 -0.94 -12.74
N GLU A 43 1.51 -1.35 -14.01
CA GLU A 43 0.90 -0.63 -15.14
C GLU A 43 -0.62 -0.54 -14.99
N PHE A 44 -1.27 -1.60 -14.47
CA PHE A 44 -2.71 -1.54 -14.16
C PHE A 44 -3.04 -0.40 -13.19
N ILE A 45 -2.25 -0.17 -12.15
CA ILE A 45 -2.45 0.95 -11.22
C ILE A 45 -2.16 2.27 -11.94
N HIS A 46 -1.09 2.33 -12.72
CA HIS A 46 -0.68 3.54 -13.46
C HIS A 46 -1.76 4.05 -14.41
N VAL A 47 -2.29 3.21 -15.30
CA VAL A 47 -3.31 3.63 -16.27
C VAL A 47 -4.63 4.02 -15.60
N ASN A 48 -4.86 3.56 -14.37
CA ASN A 48 -6.03 3.84 -13.56
C ASN A 48 -5.78 4.86 -12.44
N GLN A 49 -4.62 5.53 -12.42
CA GLN A 49 -4.18 6.35 -11.28
C GLN A 49 -5.20 7.42 -10.87
N ALA A 50 -5.96 7.98 -11.82
CA ALA A 50 -7.06 8.91 -11.53
C ALA A 50 -8.18 8.28 -10.69
N THR A 51 -8.56 7.02 -10.97
CA THR A 51 -9.55 6.29 -10.15
C THR A 51 -8.98 5.90 -8.79
N PHE A 52 -7.68 5.59 -8.73
CA PHE A 52 -6.98 5.37 -7.48
C PHE A 52 -6.72 6.67 -6.70
N SER A 53 -6.96 7.85 -7.27
CA SER A 53 -6.56 9.14 -6.68
C SER A 53 -5.06 9.21 -6.36
N ILE A 54 -4.25 8.62 -7.23
CA ILE A 54 -2.80 8.55 -7.18
C ILE A 54 -2.23 9.47 -8.27
N LYS A 55 -1.19 10.24 -7.97
CA LYS A 55 -0.58 11.18 -8.91
C LYS A 55 0.47 10.51 -9.79
N ASN A 56 1.31 9.67 -9.21
CA ASN A 56 2.32 8.92 -9.93
C ASN A 56 2.49 7.53 -9.33
N ALA A 57 1.82 6.54 -9.93
CA ALA A 57 1.87 5.16 -9.44
C ALA A 57 3.29 4.58 -9.37
N ASN A 58 4.18 4.94 -10.31
CA ASN A 58 5.55 4.43 -10.37
C ASN A 58 6.45 4.98 -9.25
N GLU A 59 6.11 6.14 -8.70
CA GLU A 59 6.81 6.73 -7.54
C GLU A 59 6.13 6.38 -6.22
N GLU A 60 4.83 6.09 -6.25
CA GLU A 60 4.01 5.90 -5.06
C GLU A 60 3.71 4.44 -4.73
N PHE A 61 4.12 3.47 -5.56
CA PHE A 61 4.02 2.05 -5.26
C PHE A 61 5.33 1.32 -5.57
N ARG A 62 5.80 0.56 -4.58
CA ARG A 62 6.95 -0.33 -4.74
C ARG A 62 6.49 -1.78 -4.62
N ILE A 63 6.90 -2.61 -5.58
CA ILE A 63 6.66 -4.06 -5.52
C ILE A 63 7.48 -4.65 -4.36
N THR A 64 6.80 -5.28 -3.41
CA THR A 64 7.43 -5.89 -2.22
C THR A 64 7.50 -7.40 -2.31
N ASN A 65 6.60 -8.04 -3.07
CA ASN A 65 6.62 -9.48 -3.29
C ASN A 65 5.96 -9.85 -4.62
N THR A 66 6.44 -10.91 -5.25
CA THR A 66 5.78 -11.57 -6.38
C THR A 66 5.82 -13.07 -6.13
N SER A 67 4.66 -13.71 -6.05
CA SER A 67 4.54 -15.14 -5.74
C SER A 67 3.46 -15.80 -6.57
N SER A 68 3.63 -17.07 -6.91
CA SER A 68 2.63 -17.88 -7.60
C SER A 68 1.91 -18.85 -6.66
N ASP A 69 0.65 -19.18 -6.96
CA ASP A 69 -0.06 -20.29 -6.34
C ASP A 69 0.18 -21.63 -7.06
N ASP A 70 -0.36 -22.73 -6.51
CA ASP A 70 -0.17 -24.09 -7.03
C ASP A 70 -0.77 -24.31 -8.43
N ILE A 71 -1.67 -23.43 -8.88
CA ILE A 71 -2.32 -23.49 -10.19
C ILE A 71 -1.77 -22.44 -11.17
N GLY A 72 -0.71 -21.72 -10.79
CA GLY A 72 0.03 -20.80 -11.65
C GLY A 72 -0.51 -19.37 -11.72
N ASN A 73 -1.49 -18.97 -10.89
CA ASN A 73 -1.83 -17.55 -10.77
C ASN A 73 -0.71 -16.83 -10.03
N VAL A 74 -0.43 -15.58 -10.40
CA VAL A 74 0.64 -14.78 -9.79
C VAL A 74 0.06 -13.60 -9.03
N HIS A 75 0.57 -13.38 -7.83
CA HIS A 75 0.18 -12.38 -6.86
C HIS A 75 1.33 -11.36 -6.73
N VAL A 76 1.08 -10.12 -7.17
CA VAL A 76 2.04 -9.02 -7.06
C VAL A 76 1.58 -8.11 -5.93
N ARG A 77 2.36 -8.08 -4.84
CA ARG A 77 2.14 -7.24 -3.66
C ARG A 77 2.93 -5.95 -3.79
N MET A 78 2.29 -4.81 -3.50
CA MET A 78 2.88 -3.49 -3.61
C MET A 78 2.57 -2.66 -2.36
N GLN A 79 3.61 -2.05 -1.80
CA GLN A 79 3.53 -1.12 -0.67
C GLN A 79 3.42 0.30 -1.21
N GLN A 80 2.46 1.08 -0.72
CA GLN A 80 2.36 2.50 -1.05
C GLN A 80 3.47 3.30 -0.37
N GLU A 81 4.04 4.25 -1.09
CA GLU A 81 5.02 5.20 -0.58
C GLU A 81 4.61 6.63 -0.94
N TYR A 82 5.09 7.59 -0.14
CA TYR A 82 5.02 9.00 -0.49
C TYR A 82 6.37 9.65 -0.23
N LYS A 83 7.00 10.16 -1.30
CA LYS A 83 8.36 10.74 -1.25
C LYS A 83 9.39 9.78 -0.61
N GLY A 84 9.29 8.49 -0.94
CA GLY A 84 10.18 7.44 -0.41
C GLY A 84 9.92 7.02 1.04
N ILE A 85 8.80 7.45 1.64
CA ILE A 85 8.37 7.02 2.97
C ILE A 85 7.18 6.08 2.82
N GLU A 86 7.27 4.89 3.40
CA GLU A 86 6.19 3.92 3.41
C GLU A 86 4.95 4.50 4.11
N VAL A 87 3.80 4.37 3.44
CA VAL A 87 2.51 4.68 4.06
C VAL A 87 2.06 3.45 4.86
N TRP A 88 2.01 3.60 6.18
CA TRP A 88 1.67 2.48 7.06
C TRP A 88 0.27 1.91 6.75
N ASN A 89 0.17 0.58 6.70
CA ASN A 89 -1.07 -0.16 6.43
C ASN A 89 -1.72 0.19 5.06
N ALA A 90 -0.90 0.65 4.10
CA ALA A 90 -1.31 0.93 2.73
C ALA A 90 -0.61 -0.02 1.76
N GLU A 91 -1.20 -1.20 1.61
CA GLU A 91 -0.70 -2.25 0.73
C GLU A 91 -1.80 -2.74 -0.20
N VAL A 92 -1.41 -3.02 -1.44
CA VAL A 92 -2.28 -3.53 -2.48
C VAL A 92 -1.71 -4.78 -3.12
N MET A 93 -2.60 -5.58 -3.70
CA MET A 93 -2.26 -6.81 -4.40
C MET A 93 -2.99 -6.86 -5.74
N VAL A 94 -2.26 -7.17 -6.79
CA VAL A 94 -2.82 -7.49 -8.11
C VAL A 94 -2.58 -8.97 -8.37
N HIS A 95 -3.65 -9.68 -8.69
CA HIS A 95 -3.64 -11.09 -9.06
C HIS A 95 -3.76 -11.19 -10.56
N THR A 96 -2.95 -12.06 -11.15
CA THR A 96 -2.92 -12.31 -12.58
C THR A 96 -3.11 -13.79 -12.87
N ARG A 97 -3.74 -14.09 -14.00
CA ARG A 97 -3.92 -15.44 -14.53
C ARG A 97 -3.40 -15.43 -15.96
N GLU A 98 -2.46 -16.31 -16.27
CA GLU A 98 -1.79 -16.33 -17.58
C GLU A 98 -1.16 -14.97 -17.95
N GLY A 99 -0.72 -14.22 -16.92
CA GLY A 99 -0.16 -12.87 -17.05
C GLY A 99 -1.21 -11.74 -17.16
N ASP A 100 -2.50 -12.06 -17.27
CA ASP A 100 -3.56 -11.05 -17.38
C ASP A 100 -4.12 -10.68 -15.98
N PRO A 101 -4.08 -9.40 -15.57
CA PRO A 101 -4.65 -8.96 -14.30
C PRO A 101 -6.16 -9.15 -14.26
N TYR A 102 -6.64 -9.85 -13.23
CA TYR A 102 -8.07 -10.14 -13.07
C TYR A 102 -8.67 -9.72 -11.74
N LEU A 103 -7.83 -9.50 -10.72
CA LEU A 103 -8.28 -9.08 -9.40
C LEU A 103 -7.27 -8.08 -8.81
N PHE A 104 -7.79 -6.98 -8.30
CA PHE A 104 -7.10 -6.04 -7.44
C PHE A 104 -7.77 -6.06 -6.07
N ASN A 105 -6.98 -6.07 -5.00
CA ASN A 105 -7.49 -5.81 -3.66
C ASN A 105 -6.45 -5.11 -2.79
N GLY A 106 -6.93 -4.41 -1.75
CA GLY A 106 -6.04 -3.79 -0.77
C GLY A 106 -6.56 -2.46 -0.28
N ARG A 107 -5.75 -1.80 0.55
CA ARG A 107 -6.04 -0.47 1.07
C ARG A 107 -4.86 0.43 0.80
N TYR A 108 -5.17 1.68 0.50
CA TYR A 108 -4.20 2.73 0.23
C TYR A 108 -4.90 4.06 0.50
N ILE A 109 -4.13 5.15 0.51
CA ILE A 109 -4.67 6.50 0.64
C ILE A 109 -4.49 7.26 -0.68
N PRO A 110 -5.30 8.30 -0.96
CA PRO A 110 -5.01 9.21 -2.06
C PRO A 110 -3.62 9.82 -1.87
N THR A 111 -2.95 10.23 -2.95
CA THR A 111 -1.68 10.94 -2.85
C THR A 111 -1.81 12.13 -1.89
N PRO A 112 -1.03 12.16 -0.80
CA PRO A 112 -1.07 13.27 0.14
C PRO A 112 -0.85 14.62 -0.54
N VAL A 113 -1.67 15.60 -0.16
CA VAL A 113 -1.55 16.99 -0.63
C VAL A 113 -1.00 17.84 0.51
N TYR A 114 0.03 18.63 0.23
CA TYR A 114 0.67 19.55 1.19
C TYR A 114 1.22 18.88 2.47
N LEU A 115 1.56 17.58 2.43
CA LEU A 115 2.21 16.89 3.54
C LEU A 115 3.71 17.17 3.54
N ASN A 116 4.20 17.81 4.61
CA ASN A 116 5.63 17.96 4.87
C ASN A 116 6.16 16.66 5.49
N THR A 117 7.12 16.05 4.80
CA THR A 117 7.76 14.79 5.21
C THR A 117 9.09 15.00 5.93
N ASN A 118 9.51 16.25 6.15
CA ASN A 118 10.74 16.58 6.86
C ASN A 118 10.48 16.57 8.38
N PRO A 119 11.13 15.67 9.15
CA PRO A 119 10.99 15.65 10.60
C PRO A 119 11.47 16.95 11.24
N THR A 120 10.73 17.45 12.23
CA THR A 120 11.14 18.61 13.04
C THR A 120 11.98 18.24 14.26
N ILE A 121 12.09 16.93 14.55
CA ILE A 121 12.90 16.37 15.62
C ILE A 121 13.84 15.31 15.07
N SER A 122 14.98 15.09 15.74
CA SER A 122 15.91 14.02 15.39
C SER A 122 15.33 12.64 15.73
N LEU A 123 15.87 11.61 15.07
CA LEU A 123 15.53 10.21 15.35
C LEU A 123 15.75 9.86 16.83
N ASP A 124 16.89 10.25 17.40
CA ASP A 124 17.21 9.99 18.81
C ASP A 124 16.17 10.61 19.75
N LYS A 125 15.74 11.85 19.44
CA LYS A 125 14.73 12.53 20.25
C LYS A 125 13.37 11.85 20.11
N ALA A 126 13.01 11.40 18.91
CA ALA A 126 11.77 10.65 18.68
C ALA A 126 11.75 9.33 19.48
N ILE A 127 12.87 8.59 19.51
CA ILE A 127 13.01 7.36 20.29
C ILE A 127 12.91 7.63 21.79
N GLU A 128 13.54 8.70 22.29
CA GLU A 128 13.45 9.11 23.69
C GLU A 128 11.99 9.38 24.10
N ILE A 129 11.26 10.18 23.31
CA ILE A 129 9.85 10.48 23.54
C ILE A 129 9.01 9.19 23.54
N ALA A 130 9.22 8.32 22.55
CA ALA A 130 8.50 7.04 22.47
C ALA A 130 8.72 6.16 23.71
N LYS A 131 9.96 6.04 24.20
CA LYS A 131 10.28 5.30 25.43
C LYS A 131 9.56 5.88 26.64
N ILE A 132 9.56 7.21 26.80
CA ILE A 132 8.86 7.89 27.90
C ILE A 132 7.35 7.60 27.86
N ILE A 133 6.73 7.64 26.67
CA ILE A 133 5.30 7.35 26.50
C ILE A 133 4.98 5.89 26.86
N VAL A 134 5.80 4.93 26.43
CA VAL A 134 5.57 3.50 26.74
C VAL A 134 5.73 3.23 28.23
N LEU A 135 6.75 3.80 28.87
CA LEU A 135 7.02 3.60 30.30
C LEU A 135 5.98 4.29 31.21
N SER A 136 5.45 5.44 30.80
CA SER A 136 4.46 6.19 31.59
C SER A 136 3.05 5.59 31.57
N ARG A 137 2.74 4.71 30.60
CA ARG A 137 1.39 4.17 30.42
C ARG A 137 1.08 2.86 31.17
N ASN A 138 2.03 2.30 31.96
CA ASN A 138 1.88 1.02 32.68
C ASN A 138 1.14 -0.04 31.84
N LEU A 139 1.53 -0.17 30.56
CA LEU A 139 0.89 -1.11 29.65
C LEU A 139 1.20 -2.54 30.14
N PRO A 140 0.18 -3.40 30.35
CA PRO A 140 0.43 -4.77 30.79
C PRO A 140 1.24 -5.52 29.73
N GLY A 141 2.42 -6.03 30.10
CA GLY A 141 3.30 -6.83 29.23
C GLY A 141 4.75 -6.36 29.06
N THR A 142 5.19 -5.28 29.73
CA THR A 142 6.55 -4.71 29.60
C THR A 142 7.62 -5.48 30.39
N ASN A 143 7.65 -6.81 30.33
CA ASN A 143 8.85 -7.56 30.72
C ASN A 143 9.90 -7.45 29.60
N SER A 144 11.10 -7.04 29.99
CA SER A 144 12.12 -6.28 29.24
C SER A 144 12.85 -6.98 28.08
N ASN A 145 12.33 -8.06 27.49
CA ASN A 145 13.13 -8.89 26.56
C ASN A 145 12.64 -8.92 25.10
N TYR A 146 11.60 -8.17 24.71
CA TYR A 146 11.03 -8.23 23.35
C TYR A 146 11.35 -7.04 22.42
N TRP A 147 12.11 -6.03 22.87
CA TRP A 147 12.26 -4.75 22.14
C TRP A 147 13.54 -4.58 21.32
N GLN A 148 14.28 -5.65 21.00
CA GLN A 148 15.48 -5.55 20.15
C GLN A 148 15.23 -5.62 18.63
N GLY A 149 13.98 -5.71 18.15
CA GLY A 149 13.72 -6.04 16.74
C GLY A 149 12.98 -5.02 15.87
N HIS A 150 11.96 -4.31 16.38
CA HIS A 150 11.06 -3.54 15.50
C HIS A 150 10.55 -2.29 16.19
N LEU A 151 11.17 -1.15 15.86
CA LEU A 151 10.75 0.17 16.37
C LEU A 151 9.91 0.87 15.30
N LEU A 152 8.71 0.34 15.04
CA LEU A 152 7.67 1.03 14.26
C LEU A 152 6.28 0.63 14.80
N VAL A 153 5.96 1.02 16.04
CA VAL A 153 4.57 1.04 16.52
C VAL A 153 4.31 2.30 17.35
N ALA A 154 3.38 3.10 16.82
CA ALA A 154 2.50 4.05 17.51
C ALA A 154 3.11 5.26 18.23
N VAL A 155 3.50 6.28 17.46
CA VAL A 155 3.42 7.68 17.93
C VAL A 155 2.74 8.54 16.86
N TRP A 156 1.47 8.27 16.52
CA TRP A 156 0.62 9.22 15.76
C TRP A 156 -0.89 9.12 16.04
N LEU A 157 -1.31 8.45 17.12
CA LEU A 157 -2.74 8.33 17.49
C LEU A 157 -3.16 9.05 18.78
N TYR A 158 -2.26 9.76 19.47
CA TYR A 158 -2.63 10.52 20.66
C TYR A 158 -1.81 11.81 20.79
N LEU A 159 -2.14 12.79 19.95
CA LEU A 159 -2.00 14.20 20.33
C LEU A 159 -3.41 14.80 20.30
N PRO A 160 -3.88 15.44 21.38
CA PRO A 160 -5.13 16.21 21.34
C PRO A 160 -4.95 17.39 20.37
N LYS A 161 -6.07 17.77 19.75
CA LYS A 161 -6.20 18.83 18.73
C LYS A 161 -5.47 20.12 19.06
#